data_AF-A0A920NMD0-F1
#
_entry.id   AF-A0A920NMD0-F1
#
_cell.length_a   1.000
_cell.length_b   1.000
_cell.length_c   1.000
_cell.angle_alpha   90.00
_cell.angle_beta   90.00
_cell.angle_gamma   90.00
#
_symmetry.space_group_name_H-M   'P 1'
#
loop_
_entity.id
_entity.type
_entity.pdbx_description
1 polymer ?
#
loop_
_entity_poly.entity_id
_entity_poly.type
_entity_poly.pdbx_seq_one_letter_code
_entity_poly.pdbx_strand_id
1 'polypeptide(L)'
;MDTLSHALWGRGLFGHRGMPWLALFFGAMPDLASFGAFIIINIFSGSMPQFGGPPPLESLPDWLFLCYDISHSYVTAFIVIGIVYRFRKDVAFSMLGWPFHILLDFPFHSKEYFPTKLFYPITDFYIDGIPWSNPFIWFPNLAGIIILFIWRYKSNKD
;
A
#
# COMPACT_ATOMS: atom_id res chain seq x y z
N MET A 1 -0.74 -0.94 -9.00
CA MET A 1 -0.83 -0.12 -7.77
C MET A 1 -0.30 1.27 -8.03
N ASP A 2 -0.76 2.26 -7.25
CA ASP A 2 -0.25 3.62 -7.25
C ASP A 2 0.48 3.89 -5.91
N THR A 3 1.66 3.28 -5.74
CA THR A 3 2.40 3.27 -4.47
C THR A 3 2.66 4.66 -3.89
N LEU A 4 2.90 5.65 -4.78
CA LEU A 4 3.14 7.02 -4.35
C LEU A 4 1.88 7.63 -3.72
N SER A 5 0.71 7.42 -4.33
CA SER A 5 -0.55 7.87 -3.77
C SER A 5 -0.81 7.28 -2.38
N HIS A 6 -0.53 5.99 -2.19
CA HIS A 6 -0.76 5.32 -0.91
C HIS A 6 0.19 5.87 0.17
N ALA A 7 1.45 6.14 -0.20
CA ALA A 7 2.42 6.82 0.67
C ALA A 7 1.94 8.22 1.10
N LEU A 8 1.38 8.98 0.15
CA LEU A 8 0.88 10.33 0.40
C LEU A 8 -0.38 10.34 1.28
N TRP A 9 -1.31 9.40 1.05
CA TRP A 9 -2.44 9.18 1.94
C TRP A 9 -1.98 8.82 3.36
N GLY A 10 -1.03 7.88 3.48
CA GLY A 10 -0.43 7.48 4.75
C GLY A 10 0.11 8.69 5.51
N ARG A 11 0.95 9.50 4.87
CA ARG A 11 1.51 10.74 5.44
C ARG A 11 0.43 11.73 5.86
N GLY A 12 -0.53 12.02 4.98
CA GLY A 12 -1.54 13.05 5.21
C GLY A 12 -2.56 12.67 6.29
N LEU A 13 -2.96 11.40 6.36
CA LEU A 13 -3.96 10.93 7.32
C LEU A 13 -3.37 10.55 8.67
N PHE A 14 -2.19 9.92 8.70
CA PHE A 14 -1.63 9.30 9.91
C PHE A 14 -0.26 9.88 10.33
N GLY A 15 0.27 10.82 9.56
CA GLY A 15 1.55 11.49 9.85
C GLY A 15 1.45 12.73 10.72
N HIS A 16 0.24 13.29 10.89
CA HIS A 16 0.04 14.60 11.51
C HIS A 16 0.28 14.65 13.02
N ARG A 17 0.55 13.52 13.68
CA ARG A 17 0.88 13.43 15.11
C ARG A 17 2.39 13.36 15.39
N GLY A 18 3.20 13.91 14.49
CA GLY A 18 4.66 14.06 14.69
C GLY A 18 5.53 13.00 14.04
N MET A 19 4.96 12.01 13.35
CA MET A 19 5.72 10.94 12.66
C MET A 19 5.35 10.82 11.17
N PRO A 20 5.44 11.91 10.37
CA PRO A 20 4.95 11.94 8.99
C PRO A 20 5.70 11.00 8.05
N TRP A 21 7.01 10.84 8.23
CA TRP A 21 7.82 9.96 7.38
C TRP A 21 7.56 8.48 7.66
N LEU A 22 7.27 8.14 8.92
CA LEU A 22 6.90 6.79 9.27
C LEU A 22 5.53 6.43 8.69
N ALA A 23 4.56 7.36 8.77
CA ALA A 23 3.26 7.18 8.16
C ALA A 23 3.31 7.11 6.63
N LEU A 24 4.20 7.88 6.01
CA LEU A 24 4.50 7.78 4.58
C LEU A 24 5.03 6.38 4.23
N PHE A 25 6.00 5.90 4.99
CA PHE A 25 6.57 4.57 4.81
C PHE A 25 5.50 3.49 4.92
N PHE A 26 4.70 3.45 5.99
CA PHE A 26 3.65 2.44 6.15
C PHE A 26 2.54 2.55 5.10
N GLY A 27 2.32 3.73 4.54
CA GLY A 27 1.45 3.91 3.37
C GLY A 27 2.04 3.34 2.07
N ALA A 28 3.36 3.17 1.94
CA ALA A 28 4.00 2.55 0.78
C ALA A 28 4.42 1.09 1.01
N MET A 29 4.57 0.71 2.28
CA MET A 29 5.25 -0.52 2.69
C MET A 29 4.67 -1.79 2.07
N PRO A 30 3.34 -1.99 1.92
CA PRO A 30 2.83 -3.25 1.39
C PRO A 30 3.31 -3.56 -0.04
N ASP A 31 3.32 -2.56 -0.91
CA ASP A 31 3.91 -2.61 -2.25
C ASP A 31 5.43 -2.80 -2.20
N LEU A 32 6.12 -2.08 -1.32
CA LEU A 32 7.58 -2.17 -1.20
C LEU A 32 8.05 -3.54 -0.72
N ALA A 33 7.28 -4.19 0.15
CA ALA A 33 7.59 -5.50 0.70
C ALA A 33 7.55 -6.62 -0.35
N SER A 34 6.84 -6.42 -1.46
CA SER A 34 6.72 -7.37 -2.57
C SER A 34 7.47 -6.86 -3.81
N PHE A 35 6.87 -5.92 -4.53
CA PHE A 35 7.40 -5.37 -5.77
C PHE A 35 8.64 -4.50 -5.56
N GLY A 36 8.73 -3.74 -4.47
CA GLY A 36 9.94 -2.98 -4.14
C GLY A 36 11.15 -3.89 -3.94
N ALA A 37 10.98 -4.97 -3.17
CA ALA A 37 12.00 -6.02 -3.01
C ALA A 37 12.35 -6.67 -4.35
N PHE A 38 11.35 -6.97 -5.19
CA PHE A 38 11.57 -7.55 -6.52
C PHE A 38 12.41 -6.64 -7.43
N ILE A 39 12.10 -5.34 -7.46
CA ILE A 39 12.87 -4.34 -8.21
C ILE A 39 14.32 -4.32 -7.73
N ILE A 40 14.55 -4.31 -6.41
CA ILE A 40 15.90 -4.31 -5.83
C ILE A 40 16.68 -5.56 -6.27
N ILE A 41 16.07 -6.75 -6.16
CA ILE A 41 16.69 -8.02 -6.56
C ILE A 41 17.07 -8.00 -8.05
N ASN A 42 16.16 -7.52 -8.91
CA ASN A 42 16.38 -7.43 -10.35
C ASN A 42 17.53 -6.50 -10.71
N ILE A 43 17.64 -5.34 -10.05
CA ILE A 43 18.76 -4.40 -10.22
C ILE A 43 20.08 -5.10 -9.90
N PHE A 44 20.18 -5.80 -8.77
CA PHE A 44 21.42 -6.48 -8.37
C PHE A 44 21.74 -7.71 -9.22
N SER A 45 20.71 -8.36 -9.80
CA SER A 45 20.87 -9.53 -10.66
C SER A 45 21.15 -9.17 -12.13
N GLY A 46 21.17 -7.88 -12.47
CA GLY A 46 21.32 -7.41 -13.86
C GLY A 46 20.12 -7.72 -14.75
N SER A 47 19.00 -8.16 -14.17
CA SER A 47 17.77 -8.50 -14.88
C SER A 47 16.91 -7.25 -14.98
N MET A 48 17.13 -6.44 -16.01
CA MET A 48 16.31 -5.24 -16.23
C MET A 48 14.87 -5.64 -16.60
N PRO A 49 13.84 -5.13 -15.91
CA PRO A 49 12.46 -5.36 -16.30
C PRO A 49 12.21 -4.87 -17.74
N GLN A 50 11.47 -5.64 -18.53
CA GLN A 50 11.00 -5.19 -19.83
C GLN A 50 10.08 -3.97 -19.65
N PHE A 51 10.41 -2.87 -20.34
CA PHE A 51 9.53 -1.72 -20.43
C PHE A 51 8.36 -2.06 -21.36
N GLY A 52 7.11 -1.98 -20.87
CA GLY A 52 5.93 -2.27 -21.71
C GLY A 52 4.62 -2.54 -20.99
N GLY A 53 4.62 -2.64 -19.65
CA GLY A 53 3.41 -2.90 -18.87
C GLY A 53 3.71 -3.75 -17.64
N PRO A 54 2.68 -4.17 -16.88
CA PRO A 54 2.86 -5.14 -15.81
C PRO A 54 3.42 -6.47 -16.36
N PRO A 55 4.40 -7.09 -15.71
CA PRO A 55 4.94 -8.38 -16.12
C PRO A 55 3.86 -9.48 -16.08
N PRO A 56 3.90 -10.49 -16.97
CA PRO A 56 3.00 -11.65 -16.89
C PRO A 56 3.12 -12.35 -15.52
N LEU A 57 2.00 -12.76 -14.92
CA LEU A 57 1.99 -13.40 -13.60
C LEU A 57 2.88 -14.65 -13.55
N GLU A 58 2.91 -15.44 -14.63
CA GLU A 58 3.73 -16.65 -14.75
C GLU A 58 5.25 -16.37 -14.72
N SER A 59 5.66 -15.12 -14.99
CA SER A 59 7.07 -14.71 -14.93
C SER A 59 7.52 -14.28 -13.54
N LEU A 60 6.57 -14.16 -12.59
CA LEU A 60 6.85 -13.68 -11.25
C LEU A 60 7.16 -14.86 -10.30
N PRO A 61 8.12 -14.69 -9.38
CA PRO A 61 8.48 -15.75 -8.46
C PRO A 61 7.44 -15.92 -7.34
N ASP A 62 7.22 -17.17 -6.89
CA ASP A 62 6.22 -17.51 -5.86
C ASP A 62 6.35 -16.71 -4.57
N TRP A 63 7.58 -16.39 -4.15
CA TRP A 63 7.81 -15.61 -2.93
C TRP A 63 7.20 -14.20 -3.03
N LEU A 64 7.09 -13.63 -4.23
CA LEU A 64 6.52 -12.29 -4.44
C LEU A 64 5.02 -12.33 -4.12
N PHE A 65 4.32 -13.36 -4.58
CA PHE A 65 2.90 -13.58 -4.26
C PHE A 65 2.68 -13.78 -2.76
N LEU A 66 3.54 -14.57 -2.11
CA LEU A 66 3.47 -14.75 -0.65
C LEU A 66 3.70 -13.43 0.10
N CYS A 67 4.71 -12.66 -0.31
CA CYS A 67 4.99 -11.35 0.28
C CYS A 67 3.82 -10.39 0.07
N TYR A 68 3.21 -10.38 -1.11
CA TYR A 68 2.04 -9.58 -1.43
C TYR A 68 0.85 -9.95 -0.54
N ASP A 69 0.50 -11.24 -0.46
CA ASP A 69 -0.62 -11.75 0.36
C ASP A 69 -0.43 -11.43 1.85
N ILE A 70 0.78 -11.59 2.38
CA ILE A 70 1.09 -11.26 3.78
C ILE A 70 1.02 -9.75 4.00
N SER A 71 1.59 -8.94 3.09
CA SER A 71 1.66 -7.49 3.25
C SER A 71 0.32 -6.80 2.99
N HIS A 72 -0.58 -7.40 2.21
CA HIS A 72 -1.91 -6.85 1.89
C HIS A 72 -3.06 -7.48 2.70
N SER A 73 -2.74 -8.02 3.87
CA SER A 73 -3.72 -8.62 4.78
C SER A 73 -4.01 -7.76 6.00
N TYR A 74 -5.29 -7.57 6.31
CA TYR A 74 -5.71 -6.97 7.57
C TYR A 74 -5.36 -7.80 8.79
N VAL A 75 -5.33 -9.13 8.66
CA VAL A 75 -4.93 -10.02 9.76
C VAL A 75 -3.48 -9.69 10.14
N THR A 76 -2.58 -9.67 9.17
CA THR A 76 -1.17 -9.31 9.39
C THR A 76 -1.04 -7.89 9.91
N ALA A 77 -1.64 -6.92 9.22
CA ALA A 77 -1.51 -5.49 9.56
C ALA A 77 -1.97 -5.21 11.00
N PHE A 78 -3.16 -5.66 11.39
CA PHE A 78 -3.69 -5.38 12.72
C PHE A 78 -3.00 -6.17 13.83
N ILE A 79 -2.49 -7.38 13.57
CA ILE A 79 -1.65 -8.10 14.55
C ILE A 79 -0.39 -7.30 14.84
N VAL A 80 0.36 -6.89 13.80
CA VAL A 80 1.61 -6.15 13.98
C VAL A 80 1.36 -4.79 14.63
N ILE A 81 0.33 -4.06 14.18
CA ILE A 81 -0.07 -2.78 14.78
C ILE A 81 -0.49 -2.97 16.24
N GLY A 82 -1.24 -4.02 16.57
CA GLY A 82 -1.67 -4.33 17.93
C GLY A 82 -0.50 -4.60 18.87
N ILE A 83 0.51 -5.34 18.41
CA ILE A 83 1.75 -5.56 19.15
C ILE A 83 2.45 -4.23 19.38
N VAL A 84 2.68 -3.42 18.33
CA VAL A 84 3.37 -2.13 18.46
C VAL A 84 2.59 -1.17 19.36
N TYR A 85 1.27 -1.14 19.26
CA TYR A 85 0.39 -0.30 20.08
C TYR A 85 0.58 -0.54 21.58
N ARG A 86 0.88 -1.79 21.98
CA ARG A 86 1.13 -2.16 23.38
C ARG A 86 2.36 -1.46 23.98
N PHE A 87 3.31 -1.04 23.15
CA PHE A 87 4.57 -0.42 23.56
C PHE A 87 4.71 1.04 23.14
N ARG A 88 4.22 1.40 21.94
CA ARG A 88 4.42 2.71 21.29
C ARG A 88 3.18 3.12 20.50
N LYS A 89 2.26 3.82 21.16
CA LYS A 89 0.98 4.26 20.57
C LYS A 89 1.15 5.30 19.45
N ASP A 90 2.19 6.13 19.53
CA ASP A 90 2.59 7.10 18.51
C ASP A 90 3.00 6.40 17.21
N VAL A 91 3.88 5.39 17.31
CA VAL A 91 4.32 4.55 16.20
C VAL A 91 3.12 3.79 15.60
N ALA A 92 2.31 3.15 16.45
CA ALA A 92 1.14 2.40 16.01
C ALA A 92 0.10 3.28 15.29
N PHE A 93 -0.05 4.54 15.68
CA PHE A 93 -0.90 5.48 14.95
C PHE A 93 -0.38 5.74 13.54
N SER A 94 0.92 5.97 13.36
CA SER A 94 1.50 6.16 12.02
C SER A 94 1.45 4.90 11.16
N MET A 95 1.47 3.72 11.78
CA MET A 95 1.27 2.46 11.08
C MET A 95 -0.12 2.30 10.47
N LEU A 96 -1.12 3.10 10.86
CA LEU A 96 -2.46 3.05 10.26
C LEU A 96 -2.47 3.41 8.76
N GLY A 97 -1.37 3.96 8.23
CA GLY A 97 -1.15 4.04 6.78
C GLY A 97 -1.17 2.68 6.09
N TRP A 98 -0.76 1.61 6.78
CA TRP A 98 -0.76 0.25 6.26
C TRP A 98 -2.18 -0.31 6.02
N PRO A 99 -3.09 -0.39 7.01
CA PRO A 99 -4.46 -0.81 6.72
C PRO A 99 -5.18 0.15 5.77
N PHE A 100 -4.83 1.45 5.74
CA PHE A 100 -5.40 2.34 4.74
C PHE A 100 -4.94 2.02 3.32
N HIS A 101 -3.68 1.64 3.11
CA HIS A 101 -3.18 1.11 1.84
C HIS A 101 -4.02 -0.08 1.37
N ILE A 102 -4.23 -1.07 2.25
CA ILE A 102 -5.06 -2.25 1.97
C ILE A 102 -6.50 -1.86 1.62
N LEU A 103 -7.07 -0.89 2.35
CA LEU A 103 -8.42 -0.37 2.08
C LEU A 103 -8.53 0.21 0.66
N LEU A 104 -7.51 0.94 0.21
CA LEU A 104 -7.48 1.50 -1.12
C LEU A 104 -7.33 0.40 -2.18
N ASP A 105 -6.45 -0.58 -1.97
CA ASP A 105 -6.20 -1.61 -2.98
C ASP A 105 -7.30 -2.65 -3.11
N PHE A 106 -8.00 -2.98 -2.02
CA PHE A 106 -9.04 -3.99 -2.01
C PHE A 106 -10.11 -3.83 -3.12
N PRO A 107 -10.69 -2.64 -3.37
CA PRO A 107 -11.62 -2.42 -4.48
C PRO A 107 -10.94 -2.10 -5.82
N PHE A 108 -9.64 -1.86 -5.87
CA PHE A 108 -8.94 -1.33 -7.05
C PHE A 108 -7.86 -2.25 -7.64
N HIS A 109 -7.90 -3.52 -7.23
CA HIS A 109 -7.22 -4.63 -7.87
C HIS A 109 -8.23 -5.56 -8.55
N SER A 110 -7.98 -5.93 -9.80
CA SER A 110 -8.82 -6.91 -10.51
C SER A 110 -8.46 -8.33 -10.07
N LYS A 111 -9.39 -9.27 -10.27
CA LYS A 111 -9.10 -10.70 -10.04
C LYS A 111 -7.98 -11.26 -10.93
N GLU A 112 -7.73 -10.59 -12.06
CA GLU A 112 -6.77 -11.00 -13.08
C GLU A 112 -5.34 -10.61 -12.75
N TYR A 113 -5.13 -9.65 -11.84
CA TYR A 113 -3.79 -9.16 -11.53
C TYR A 113 -3.66 -8.72 -10.06
N PHE A 114 -3.12 -9.63 -9.24
CA PHE A 114 -2.91 -9.45 -7.79
C PHE A 114 -4.17 -9.03 -7.03
N PRO A 115 -5.21 -9.89 -6.95
CA PRO A 115 -6.35 -9.60 -6.10
C PRO A 115 -5.93 -9.50 -4.62
N THR A 116 -6.32 -8.42 -3.95
CA THR A 116 -6.02 -8.22 -2.54
C THR A 116 -6.86 -9.16 -1.66
N LYS A 117 -6.21 -10.16 -1.06
CA LYS A 117 -6.85 -11.12 -0.15
C LYS A 117 -6.97 -10.55 1.25
N LEU A 118 -8.13 -9.97 1.56
CA LEU A 118 -8.32 -9.09 2.71
C LEU A 118 -7.96 -9.72 4.07
N PHE A 119 -8.23 -11.03 4.22
CA PHE A 119 -8.06 -11.76 5.48
C PHE A 119 -7.07 -12.94 5.39
N TYR A 120 -6.14 -12.90 4.44
CA TYR A 120 -5.08 -13.92 4.35
C TYR A 120 -4.27 -14.02 5.66
N PRO A 121 -3.90 -15.20 6.17
CA PRO A 121 -4.09 -16.54 5.61
C PRO A 121 -5.38 -17.24 6.07
N ILE A 122 -6.30 -16.54 6.74
CA ILE A 122 -7.53 -17.15 7.25
C ILE A 122 -8.46 -17.49 6.08
N THR A 123 -8.59 -16.57 5.11
CA THR A 123 -9.35 -16.80 3.87
C THR A 123 -8.64 -16.15 2.68
N ASP A 124 -8.89 -16.69 1.49
CA ASP A 124 -8.55 -16.05 0.22
C ASP A 124 -9.69 -15.13 -0.27
N PHE A 125 -10.40 -14.45 0.64
CA PHE A 125 -11.49 -13.55 0.22
C PHE A 125 -10.95 -12.31 -0.48
N TYR A 126 -11.37 -12.11 -1.73
CA TYR A 126 -11.10 -10.93 -2.55
C TYR A 126 -12.34 -10.57 -3.38
N ILE A 127 -12.33 -9.40 -3.99
CA ILE A 127 -13.35 -8.97 -4.96
C ILE A 127 -12.70 -8.67 -6.32
N ASP A 128 -13.50 -8.68 -7.37
CA ASP A 128 -13.07 -8.25 -8.70
C ASP A 128 -13.19 -6.72 -8.80
N GLY A 129 -12.09 -6.03 -8.52
CA GLY A 129 -12.03 -4.57 -8.45
C GLY A 129 -11.73 -3.90 -9.80
N ILE A 130 -11.78 -2.57 -9.80
CA ILE A 130 -11.47 -1.73 -10.97
C ILE A 130 -10.00 -1.29 -10.88
N PRO A 131 -9.12 -1.70 -11.82
CA PRO A 131 -7.70 -1.41 -11.72
C PRO A 131 -7.36 0.08 -11.55
N TRP A 132 -6.33 0.38 -10.75
CA TRP A 132 -5.76 1.73 -10.60
C TRP A 132 -5.38 2.43 -11.92
N SER A 133 -5.10 1.67 -12.97
CA SER A 133 -4.83 2.22 -14.31
C SER A 133 -6.06 2.87 -14.95
N ASN A 134 -7.25 2.64 -14.40
CA ASN A 134 -8.48 3.27 -14.86
C ASN A 134 -8.49 4.76 -14.47
N PRO A 135 -8.58 5.69 -15.44
CA PRO A 135 -8.59 7.13 -15.17
C PRO A 135 -9.71 7.59 -14.22
N PHE A 136 -10.85 6.90 -14.22
CA PHE A 136 -11.98 7.20 -13.34
C PHE A 136 -11.70 6.87 -11.86
N ILE A 137 -10.68 6.05 -11.57
CA ILE A 137 -10.20 5.79 -10.22
C ILE A 137 -9.01 6.71 -9.90
N TRP A 138 -8.09 6.86 -10.86
CA TRP A 138 -6.85 7.58 -10.66
C TRP A 138 -7.05 9.10 -10.44
N PHE A 139 -7.86 9.77 -11.26
CA PHE A 139 -8.07 11.22 -11.13
C PHE A 139 -8.76 11.61 -9.82
N PRO A 140 -9.85 10.95 -9.38
CA PRO A 140 -10.43 11.25 -8.07
C PRO A 140 -9.48 10.97 -6.90
N ASN A 141 -8.67 9.91 -6.97
CA ASN A 141 -7.64 9.64 -5.98
C ASN A 141 -6.63 10.80 -5.86
N LEU A 142 -6.10 11.27 -7.00
CA LEU A 142 -5.19 12.41 -7.03
C LEU A 142 -5.84 13.68 -6.47
N ALA A 143 -7.09 13.97 -6.85
CA ALA A 143 -7.83 15.10 -6.33
C ALA A 143 -8.02 15.00 -4.81
N GLY A 144 -8.34 13.81 -4.28
CA GLY A 144 -8.47 13.55 -2.85
C GLY A 144 -7.18 13.84 -2.07
N ILE A 145 -6.04 13.41 -2.61
CA ILE A 145 -4.72 13.69 -2.02
C ILE A 145 -4.45 15.20 -1.99
N ILE A 146 -4.68 15.90 -3.10
CA ILE A 146 -4.48 17.36 -3.19
C ILE A 146 -5.34 18.07 -2.13
N ILE A 147 -6.63 17.72 -2.04
CA ILE A 147 -7.55 18.29 -1.05
C ILE A 147 -7.07 18.02 0.37
N LEU A 148 -6.64 16.79 0.67
CA LEU A 148 -6.11 16.42 1.98
C LEU A 148 -4.91 17.29 2.37
N PHE A 149 -3.95 17.48 1.47
CA PHE A 149 -2.76 18.28 1.77
C PHE A 149 -3.05 19.78 1.86
N ILE A 150 -3.99 20.31 1.06
CA ILE A 150 -4.49 21.68 1.22
C ILE A 150 -5.11 21.87 2.60
N TRP A 151 -5.95 20.93 3.04
CA TRP A 151 -6.57 20.97 4.36
C TRP A 151 -5.52 20.92 5.47
N ARG A 152 -4.55 19.99 5.40
CA ARG A 152 -3.45 19.90 6.37
C ARG A 152 -2.61 21.18 6.45
N TYR A 153 -2.34 21.80 5.31
CA TYR A 153 -1.61 23.06 5.27
C TYR A 153 -2.37 24.19 5.97
N LYS A 154 -3.70 24.27 5.78
CA LYS A 154 -4.55 25.26 6.44
C LYS A 154 -4.65 25.00 7.95
N SER A 155 -4.92 23.77 8.37
CA SER A 155 -5.08 23.42 9.78
C SER A 155 -3.80 23.54 10.62
N ASN A 156 -2.62 23.60 10.00
CA ASN A 156 -1.36 23.84 10.72
C ASN A 156 -1.04 25.34 10.89
N LYS A 157 -1.80 26.23 10.26
CA LYS A 157 -1.63 27.69 10.37
C LYS A 157 -2.54 28.33 11.42
N ASP A 158 -3.63 27.65 11.78
CA ASP A 158 -4.57 28.02 12.83
C ASP A 158 -4.12 27.44 14.18
#